data_AF-A0A2V5T3Q2-F1
#
_entry.id   AF-A0A2V5T3Q2-F1
#
_cell.length_a   1.000
_cell.length_b   1.000
_cell.length_c   1.000
_cell.angle_alpha   90.00
_cell.angle_beta   90.00
_cell.angle_gamma   90.00
#
_symmetry.space_group_name_H-M   'P 1'
#
loop_
_entity.id
_entity.type
_entity.pdbx_description
1 polymer ?
#
loop_
_entity_poly.entity_id
_entity_poly.type
_entity_poly.pdbx_seq_one_letter_code
_entity_poly.pdbx_strand_id
1 'polypeptide(L)'
;AASIPRQPFKENWAYVQAMLRLIRAYYRGEYRMVSQDALLSIIAAISYLVDPFDLIPDEIPFLGFVDDATVIALAVGKTKQPLDDFMTWETAGA
;
A
#
# COMPACT_ATOMS: atom_id res chain seq x y z
N ALA A 1 -14.77 3.14 25.42
CA ALA A 1 -14.74 2.96 23.95
C ALA A 1 -13.98 4.14 23.36
N ALA A 2 -12.76 3.92 22.87
CA ALA A 2 -11.98 4.99 22.25
C ALA A 2 -12.72 5.44 20.98
N SER A 3 -13.21 6.68 20.97
CA SER A 3 -13.83 7.29 19.81
C SER A 3 -12.75 7.50 18.75
N ILE A 4 -12.70 6.61 17.75
CA ILE A 4 -11.85 6.80 16.58
C ILE A 4 -12.26 8.13 15.93
N PRO A 5 -11.36 9.13 15.85
CA PRO A 5 -11.68 10.39 15.21
C PRO A 5 -12.03 10.13 13.75
N ARG A 6 -13.13 10.71 13.23
CA ARG A 6 -13.60 10.45 11.85
C ARG A 6 -12.73 11.09 10.76
N GLN A 7 -11.86 12.03 11.13
CA GLN A 7 -10.97 12.78 10.22
C GLN A 7 -9.85 11.92 9.59
N PRO A 8 -9.06 11.11 10.33
CA PRO A 8 -7.99 10.28 9.76
C PRO A 8 -8.48 9.30 8.69
N PHE A 9 -9.71 8.80 8.80
CA PHE A 9 -10.24 7.86 7.83
C PHE A 9 -10.39 8.47 6.42
N LYS A 10 -10.84 9.73 6.32
CA LYS A 10 -11.03 10.40 5.01
C LYS A 10 -9.72 10.64 4.29
N GLU A 11 -8.68 11.02 5.02
CA GLU A 11 -7.36 11.28 4.46
C GLU A 11 -6.73 9.96 3.99
N ASN A 12 -6.79 8.92 4.81
CA ASN A 12 -6.29 7.58 4.47
C ASN A 12 -7.04 6.95 3.28
N TRP A 13 -8.34 7.23 3.13
CA TRP A 13 -9.15 6.72 2.03
C TRP A 13 -8.64 7.17 0.65
N ALA A 14 -8.17 8.42 0.53
CA ALA A 14 -7.61 8.92 -0.72
C ALA A 14 -6.35 8.14 -1.13
N TYR A 15 -5.50 7.79 -0.16
CA TYR A 15 -4.32 6.96 -0.42
C TYR A 15 -4.69 5.54 -0.84
N VAL A 16 -5.69 4.92 -0.20
CA VAL A 16 -6.18 3.58 -0.60
C VAL A 16 -6.71 3.61 -2.04
N GLN A 17 -7.46 4.65 -2.42
CA GLN A 17 -7.91 4.81 -3.80
C GLN A 17 -6.76 5.07 -4.78
N ALA A 18 -5.74 5.83 -4.37
CA ALA A 18 -4.53 6.05 -5.16
C ALA A 18 -3.73 4.76 -5.36
N MET A 19 -3.64 3.89 -4.34
CA MET A 19 -2.99 2.58 -4.42
C MET A 19 -3.65 1.69 -5.49
N LEU A 20 -4.98 1.60 -5.50
CA LEU A 20 -5.73 0.83 -6.50
C LEU A 20 -5.54 1.40 -7.92
N ARG A 21 -5.52 2.72 -8.06
CA ARG A 21 -5.29 3.39 -9.35
C ARG A 21 -3.86 3.19 -9.84
N LEU A 22 -2.87 3.27 -8.97
CA LEU A 22 -1.46 3.01 -9.28
C LEU A 22 -1.27 1.59 -9.78
N ILE A 23 -1.82 0.59 -9.07
CA ILE A 23 -1.78 -0.81 -9.52
C ILE A 23 -2.37 -0.94 -10.92
N ARG A 24 -3.54 -0.33 -11.17
CA ARG A 24 -4.21 -0.37 -12.48
C ARG A 24 -3.38 0.30 -13.58
N ALA A 25 -2.82 1.48 -13.32
CA ALA A 25 -1.98 2.23 -14.26
C ALA A 25 -0.69 1.46 -14.58
N TYR A 26 -0.12 0.77 -13.59
CA TYR A 26 1.04 -0.10 -13.78
C TYR A 26 0.72 -1.30 -14.68
N TYR A 27 -0.39 -2.00 -14.43
CA TYR A 27 -0.83 -3.11 -15.29
C TYR A 27 -1.17 -2.68 -16.72
N ARG A 28 -1.71 -1.47 -16.89
CA ARG A 28 -2.00 -0.88 -18.22
C ARG A 28 -0.74 -0.38 -18.94
N GLY A 29 0.39 -0.28 -18.24
CA GLY A 29 1.63 0.28 -18.77
C GLY A 29 1.64 1.81 -18.87
N GLU A 30 0.63 2.49 -18.31
CA GLU A 30 0.50 3.95 -18.30
C GLU A 30 1.46 4.61 -17.30
N TYR A 31 1.77 3.91 -16.20
CA TYR A 31 2.69 4.40 -15.17
C TYR A 31 3.68 3.31 -14.74
N ARG A 32 4.98 3.52 -15.01
CA ARG A 32 6.07 2.60 -14.63
C ARG A 32 7.10 3.23 -13.70
N MET A 33 6.88 4.47 -13.26
CA MET A 33 7.76 5.22 -12.36
C MET A 33 7.53 4.82 -10.90
N VAL A 34 7.46 3.51 -10.63
CA VAL A 34 7.35 2.95 -9.28
C VAL A 34 8.35 1.80 -9.14
N SER A 35 9.07 1.75 -8.02
CA SER A 35 9.99 0.65 -7.76
C SER A 35 9.22 -0.66 -7.53
N GLN A 36 9.85 -1.80 -7.83
CA GLN A 36 9.23 -3.11 -7.60
C GLN A 36 8.90 -3.34 -6.12
N ASP A 37 9.78 -2.91 -5.21
CA ASP A 37 9.56 -2.98 -3.76
C ASP A 37 8.35 -2.15 -3.31
N ALA A 38 8.17 -0.95 -3.87
CA ALA A 38 7.03 -0.09 -3.56
C ALA A 38 5.73 -0.68 -4.12
N LEU A 39 5.75 -1.24 -5.33
CA LEU A 39 4.59 -1.90 -5.91
C LEU A 39 4.18 -3.14 -5.08
N LEU A 40 5.14 -3.97 -4.68
CA LEU A 40 4.89 -5.13 -3.81
C LEU A 40 4.30 -4.69 -2.46
N SER A 41 4.85 -3.62 -1.86
CA SER A 41 4.35 -3.04 -0.61
C SER A 41 2.90 -2.55 -0.75
N ILE A 42 2.56 -1.90 -1.86
CA ILE A 42 1.21 -1.42 -2.15
C ILE A 42 0.24 -2.60 -2.33
N ILE A 43 0.64 -3.64 -3.06
CA ILE A 43 -0.17 -4.85 -3.24
C ILE A 43 -0.40 -5.55 -1.91
N ALA A 44 0.64 -5.74 -1.09
CA ALA A 44 0.54 -6.35 0.23
C ALA A 44 -0.42 -5.57 1.14
N ALA A 45 -0.31 -4.24 1.17
CA ALA A 45 -1.20 -3.39 1.97
C ALA A 45 -2.67 -3.50 1.53
N ILE A 46 -2.95 -3.60 0.22
CA ILE A 46 -4.32 -3.83 -0.29
C ILE A 46 -4.81 -5.24 0.05
N SER A 47 -3.96 -6.26 -0.10
CA SER A 47 -4.29 -7.65 0.23
C SER A 47 -4.67 -7.77 1.71
N TYR A 48 -3.90 -7.16 2.61
CA TYR A 48 -4.18 -7.13 4.05
C TYR A 48 -5.51 -6.42 4.40
N LEU A 49 -5.92 -5.44 3.61
CA LEU A 49 -7.21 -4.75 3.79
C LEU A 49 -8.39 -5.64 3.39
N VAL A 50 -8.21 -6.51 2.39
CA VAL A 50 -9.25 -7.43 1.90
C VAL A 50 -9.34 -8.67 2.79
N ASP A 51 -8.20 -9.29 3.07
CA ASP A 51 -8.07 -10.41 3.98
C ASP A 51 -6.79 -10.25 4.81
N PRO A 52 -6.90 -9.89 6.11
CA PRO A 52 -5.74 -9.71 6.97
C PRO A 52 -4.97 -11.01 7.24
N PHE A 53 -5.54 -12.19 6.93
CA PHE A 53 -4.91 -13.49 7.17
C PHE A 53 -4.30 -14.14 5.91
N ASP A 54 -4.62 -13.67 4.71
CA ASP A 54 -4.26 -14.33 3.42
C ASP A 54 -2.77 -14.19 3.02
N LEU A 55 -2.04 -13.23 3.60
CA LEU A 55 -0.63 -12.99 3.27
C LEU A 55 0.34 -13.98 3.93
N ILE A 56 -0.10 -14.68 4.97
CA ILE A 56 0.73 -15.60 5.74
C ILE A 56 0.14 -17.00 5.55
N PRO A 57 0.76 -17.87 4.74
CA PRO A 57 0.33 -19.25 4.65
C PRO A 57 0.44 -19.91 6.03
N ASP A 58 -0.62 -20.59 6.48
CA ASP A 58 -0.69 -21.33 7.76
C ASP A 58 0.43 -22.40 7.91
N GLU A 59 1.16 -22.70 6.84
CA GLU A 59 2.11 -23.81 6.70
C GLU A 59 3.60 -23.41 6.77
N ILE A 60 3.96 -22.18 7.19
CA ILE A 60 5.38 -21.77 7.27
C ILE A 60 5.91 -21.79 8.71
N PRO A 61 6.46 -22.92 9.20
CA PRO A 61 7.34 -22.89 10.34
C PRO A 61 8.61 -22.11 9.95
N PHE A 62 9.12 -21.23 10.83
CA PHE A 62 10.34 -20.38 10.68
C PHE A 62 10.17 -18.90 10.27
N LEU A 63 8.98 -18.39 9.99
CA LEU A 63 8.80 -16.95 9.68
C LEU A 63 8.97 -16.01 10.89
N GLY A 64 9.09 -16.54 12.11
CA GLY A 64 9.22 -15.78 13.36
C GLY A 64 10.52 -14.97 13.57
N PHE A 65 11.31 -14.70 12.53
CA PHE A 65 12.51 -13.86 12.60
C PHE A 65 12.41 -12.53 11.85
N VAL A 66 11.35 -12.32 11.07
CA VAL A 66 11.08 -11.04 10.41
C VAL A 66 9.93 -10.38 11.15
N ASP A 67 10.22 -9.29 11.86
CA ASP A 67 9.18 -8.54 12.58
C ASP A 67 8.23 -7.87 11.57
N ASP A 68 7.03 -8.41 11.41
CA ASP A 68 6.02 -7.97 10.45
C ASP A 68 5.69 -6.47 10.60
N ALA A 69 5.72 -5.97 11.84
CA ALA A 69 5.52 -4.56 12.15
C ALA A 69 6.63 -3.67 11.57
N THR A 70 7.87 -4.14 11.54
CA THR A 70 9.01 -3.40 10.98
C THR A 70 8.95 -3.35 9.45
N VAL A 71 8.61 -4.47 8.80
CA VAL A 71 8.44 -4.50 7.34
C VAL A 71 7.30 -3.59 6.90
N ILE A 72 6.17 -3.62 7.62
CA ILE A 72 5.01 -2.78 7.34
C ILE A 72 5.32 -1.30 7.62
N ALA A 73 5.99 -0.97 8.73
CA ALA A 73 6.37 0.41 9.03
C ALA A 73 7.34 1.00 7.98
N LEU A 74 8.29 0.19 7.52
CA LEU A 74 9.19 0.57 6.43
C LEU A 74 8.45 0.65 5.08
N ALA A 75 7.51 -0.25 4.82
CA ALA A 75 6.68 -0.24 3.62
C ALA A 75 5.81 1.02 3.57
N VAL A 76 5.06 1.33 4.63
CA VAL A 76 4.21 2.53 4.72
C VAL A 76 5.03 3.82 4.56
N GLY A 77 6.20 3.89 5.19
CA GLY A 77 7.12 5.01 5.01
C GLY A 77 7.66 5.15 3.58
N LYS A 78 7.97 4.02 2.93
CA LYS A 78 8.48 3.97 1.55
C LYS A 78 7.42 4.12 0.48
N THR A 79 6.15 3.82 0.77
CA THR A 79 5.06 3.89 -0.22
C THR A 79 4.47 5.28 -0.33
N LYS A 80 4.56 6.12 0.72
CA LYS A 80 3.97 7.46 0.71
C LYS A 80 4.50 8.33 -0.43
N GLN A 81 5.83 8.37 -0.60
CA GLN A 81 6.45 9.19 -1.63
C GLN A 81 6.11 8.73 -3.07
N PRO A 82 6.20 7.43 -3.42
CA PRO A 82 5.68 6.90 -4.68
C PRO A 82 4.20 7.18 -4.94
N LEU A 83 3.37 7.15 -3.88
CA LEU A 83 1.95 7.51 -3.97
C LEU A 83 1.76 9.00 -4.25
N ASP A 84 2.52 9.87 -3.57
CA ASP A 84 2.49 11.31 -3.79
C ASP A 84 2.97 11.66 -5.20
N ASP A 85 4.04 11.02 -5.68
CA ASP A 85 4.55 11.15 -7.05
C ASP A 85 3.51 10.70 -8.08
N PHE A 86 2.84 9.58 -7.84
CA PHE A 86 1.76 9.08 -8.70
C PHE A 86 0.56 10.04 -8.75
N MET A 87 0.10 10.54 -7.60
CA MET A 87 -1.02 11.50 -7.54
C MET A 87 -0.66 12.82 -8.24
N THR A 88 0.60 13.25 -8.14
CA THR A 88 1.12 14.43 -8.85
C THR A 88 1.14 14.21 -10.36
N TRP A 89 1.64 13.06 -10.82
CA TRP A 89 1.61 12.69 -12.23
C TRP A 89 0.18 12.65 -12.78
N GLU A 90 -0.76 12.06 -12.03
CA GLU A 90 -2.15 11.91 -12.45
C GLU A 90 -2.87 13.26 -12.57
N THR A 91 -2.55 14.21 -11.69
CA THR A 91 -3.10 15.58 -11.74
C THR A 91 -2.42 16.46 -12.77
N ALA A 92 -1.16 16.20 -13.10
CA ALA A 92 -0.43 16.91 -14.15
C ALA A 92 -0.76 16.38 -15.56
N GLY A 93 -1.24 15.14 -15.68
CA GLY A 93 -1.61 14.48 -16.93
C GLY A 93 -3.10 14.43 -17.24
N ALA A 94 -3.96 14.97 -16.37
CA ALA A 94 -5.39 15.19 -16.59
C ALA A 94 -5.65 16.59 -17.18
#